data_AF-A0A9X1AE63-F1
#
_entry.id   AF-A0A9X1AE63-F1
#
_cell.length_a   1.000
_cell.length_b   1.000
_cell.length_c   1.000
_cell.angle_alpha   90.00
_cell.angle_beta   90.00
_cell.angle_gamma   90.00
#
_symmetry.space_group_name_H-M   'P 1'
#
loop_
_entity.id
_entity.type
_entity.pdbx_description
1 polymer ?
#
loop_
_entity_poly.entity_id
_entity_poly.type
_entity_poly.pdbx_seq_one_letter_code
_entity_poly.pdbx_strand_id
1 'polypeptide(L)'
;MTLSACYSELGLAADLSNEVEAVWTSVSDRAGSYRVLPDGRCDIIVRFDAGQKPVTDMTVVITGPITRFYDVAIEPGMGFVGVRIRPGCFEKVLGFEPAEMANSNLIGPDALAACPALKSLCMPAQDQAELVARVTDFVRQRVANSRFKLTPLGRSVISAFHASGGRLRISDVAGMHDVSERTVQRLVVKATGLAPKAFAAVLQFHRALRLLRDHRLSAADAALEAGFSDQAHMSRVFRRMGGFSPARLPAVTLVSLRD
;
A
#
# COMPACT_ATOMS: atom_id res chain seq x y z
N MET A 1 -15.24 14.61 -16.98
CA MET A 1 -14.40 13.44 -17.32
C MET A 1 -12.97 13.84 -17.01
N THR A 2 -12.46 13.46 -15.85
CA THR A 2 -11.17 13.98 -15.34
C THR A 2 -10.28 12.78 -15.04
N LEU A 3 -9.69 12.21 -16.09
CA LEU A 3 -8.61 11.25 -15.95
C LEU A 3 -7.35 12.05 -15.62
N SER A 4 -7.14 12.25 -14.33
CA SER A 4 -6.00 12.96 -13.77
C SER A 4 -5.07 11.90 -13.20
N ALA A 5 -3.87 11.77 -13.78
CA ALA A 5 -2.94 10.63 -13.72
C ALA A 5 -3.23 9.52 -14.73
N CYS A 6 -2.27 9.26 -15.61
CA CYS A 6 -2.17 7.99 -16.34
C CYS A 6 -1.66 6.87 -15.41
N TYR A 7 -2.34 6.65 -14.29
CA TYR A 7 -2.02 5.54 -13.39
C TYR A 7 -2.33 4.22 -14.10
N SER A 8 -1.38 3.30 -14.09
CA SER A 8 -1.52 1.97 -14.68
C SER A 8 -0.83 0.93 -13.80
N GLU A 9 -1.51 -0.18 -13.52
CA GLU A 9 -0.91 -1.38 -12.94
C GLU A 9 -0.48 -2.31 -14.07
N LEU A 10 0.77 -2.76 -14.02
CA LEU A 10 1.39 -3.64 -15.00
C LEU A 10 1.19 -5.11 -14.60
N GLY A 11 1.26 -6.01 -15.60
CA GLY A 11 1.23 -7.44 -15.34
C GLY A 11 2.41 -7.88 -14.48
N LEU A 12 2.12 -8.62 -13.40
CA LEU A 12 3.15 -9.14 -12.49
C LEU A 12 3.63 -10.51 -12.94
N ALA A 13 4.95 -10.71 -12.97
CA ALA A 13 5.53 -12.02 -13.23
C ALA A 13 5.20 -13.01 -12.09
N ALA A 14 4.96 -14.27 -12.45
CA ALA A 14 4.48 -15.29 -11.51
C ALA A 14 5.45 -15.53 -10.32
N ASP A 15 6.75 -15.32 -10.53
CA ASP A 15 7.81 -15.50 -9.55
C ASP A 15 7.74 -14.50 -8.37
N LEU A 16 7.10 -13.35 -8.56
CA LEU A 16 6.93 -12.31 -7.53
C LEU A 16 5.52 -12.24 -6.95
N SER A 17 4.57 -13.04 -7.45
CA SER A 17 3.15 -12.98 -7.07
C SER A 17 2.87 -13.16 -5.57
N ASN A 18 3.77 -13.83 -4.85
CA ASN A 18 3.66 -14.06 -3.41
C ASN A 18 4.11 -12.86 -2.55
N GLU A 19 4.97 -12.00 -3.08
CA GLU A 19 5.61 -10.89 -2.36
C GLU A 19 5.13 -9.52 -2.84
N VAL A 20 4.78 -9.41 -4.12
CA VAL A 20 4.38 -8.18 -4.78
C VAL A 20 2.89 -8.28 -5.13
N GLU A 21 2.16 -7.20 -4.87
CA GLU A 21 0.75 -7.06 -5.23
C GLU A 21 0.61 -6.44 -6.62
N ALA A 22 1.40 -5.41 -6.91
CA ALA A 22 1.41 -4.73 -8.19
C ALA A 22 2.76 -4.07 -8.47
N VAL A 23 3.14 -4.04 -9.75
CA VAL A 23 4.06 -3.03 -10.29
C VAL A 23 3.21 -1.99 -10.98
N TRP A 24 3.44 -0.71 -10.74
CA TRP A 24 2.59 0.35 -11.24
C TRP A 24 3.40 1.54 -11.73
N THR A 25 2.78 2.32 -12.62
CA THR A 25 3.36 3.55 -13.16
C THR A 25 2.34 4.67 -13.14
N SER A 26 2.80 5.90 -13.03
CA SER A 26 1.96 7.09 -13.16
C SER A 26 2.78 8.24 -13.73
N VAL A 27 2.22 8.99 -14.67
CA VAL A 27 2.78 10.28 -15.10
C VAL A 27 1.67 11.32 -14.97
N SER A 28 2.00 12.43 -14.32
CA SER A 28 1.11 13.56 -14.12
C SER A 28 1.13 14.46 -15.35
N ASP A 29 -0.05 14.82 -15.86
CA ASP A 29 -0.26 15.76 -16.96
C ASP A 29 -0.64 17.18 -16.47
N ARG A 30 -0.76 17.35 -15.15
CA ARG A 30 -1.24 18.57 -14.51
C ARG A 30 -0.53 18.82 -13.18
N ALA A 31 -0.57 20.07 -12.75
CA ALA A 31 -0.21 20.47 -11.39
C ALA A 31 -1.36 20.16 -10.40
N GLY A 32 -1.02 19.88 -9.14
CA GLY A 32 -1.99 19.68 -8.08
C GLY A 32 -1.51 18.71 -7.00
N SER A 33 -2.40 17.86 -6.51
CA SER A 33 -2.04 16.79 -5.58
C SER A 33 -2.80 15.49 -5.83
N TYR A 34 -2.14 14.38 -5.52
CA TYR A 34 -2.79 13.08 -5.36
C TYR A 34 -2.99 12.75 -3.89
N ARG A 35 -4.20 12.31 -3.56
CA ARG A 35 -4.49 11.76 -2.24
C ARG A 35 -4.14 10.29 -2.18
N VAL A 36 -3.24 9.94 -1.28
CA VAL A 36 -2.87 8.56 -0.94
C VAL A 36 -3.71 8.11 0.24
N LEU A 37 -4.39 6.96 0.12
CA LEU A 37 -5.23 6.40 1.18
C LEU A 37 -4.53 5.27 1.94
N PRO A 38 -4.85 5.08 3.24
CA PRO A 38 -4.43 3.92 4.01
C PRO A 38 -4.89 2.63 3.34
N ASP A 39 -3.99 1.73 2.95
CA ASP A 39 -4.33 0.40 2.40
C ASP A 39 -3.64 -0.76 3.12
N GLY A 40 -2.75 -0.48 4.08
CA GLY A 40 -2.01 -1.51 4.81
C GLY A 40 -0.90 -2.16 4.00
N ARG A 41 -0.55 -1.60 2.84
CA ARG A 41 0.59 -1.99 2.01
C ARG A 41 1.74 -0.99 2.21
N CYS A 42 2.86 -1.33 1.60
CA CYS A 42 4.05 -0.51 1.54
C CYS A 42 4.59 -0.54 0.11
N ASP A 43 5.11 0.58 -0.37
CA ASP A 43 5.61 0.70 -1.73
C ASP A 43 7.08 1.12 -1.74
N ILE A 44 7.81 0.62 -2.73
CA ILE A 44 9.07 1.20 -3.18
C ILE A 44 8.76 1.98 -4.45
N ILE A 45 9.07 3.27 -4.48
CA ILE A 45 8.72 4.17 -5.58
C ILE A 45 9.97 4.87 -6.09
N VAL A 46 10.14 4.94 -7.39
CA VAL A 46 11.10 5.82 -8.07
C VAL A 46 10.29 6.98 -8.66
N ARG A 47 10.50 8.18 -8.13
CA ARG A 47 9.99 9.43 -8.69
C ARG A 47 11.02 10.01 -9.65
N PHE A 48 10.59 10.50 -10.80
CA PHE A 48 11.46 11.04 -11.84
C PHE A 48 10.76 12.12 -12.68
N ASP A 49 11.50 12.83 -13.52
CA ASP A 49 10.95 13.72 -14.56
C ASP A 49 10.81 12.97 -15.89
N ALA A 50 9.59 12.76 -16.34
CA ALA A 50 9.29 12.06 -17.60
C ALA A 50 9.59 12.90 -18.86
N GLY A 51 9.77 14.22 -18.71
CA GLY A 51 10.18 15.12 -19.78
C GLY A 51 11.66 15.05 -20.11
N GLN A 52 12.48 14.50 -19.21
CA GLN A 52 13.93 14.39 -19.38
C GLN A 52 14.34 13.04 -19.97
N LYS A 53 15.16 13.05 -21.04
CA LYS A 53 15.77 11.86 -21.62
C LYS A 53 17.28 12.06 -21.86
N PRO A 54 18.17 11.20 -21.33
CA PRO A 54 17.86 10.13 -20.38
C PRO A 54 17.31 10.69 -19.06
N VAL A 55 16.53 9.89 -18.35
CA VAL A 55 16.10 10.20 -16.98
C VAL A 55 17.35 10.15 -16.10
N THR A 56 17.70 11.25 -15.44
CA THR A 56 18.88 11.32 -14.55
C THR A 56 18.54 11.76 -13.13
N ASP A 57 17.50 12.57 -12.97
CA ASP A 57 17.04 13.00 -11.64
C ASP A 57 15.97 12.04 -11.11
N MET A 58 16.37 11.21 -10.15
CA MET A 58 15.53 10.17 -9.56
C MET A 58 15.55 10.26 -8.05
N THR A 59 14.37 10.30 -7.45
CA THR A 59 14.19 10.18 -6.01
C THR A 59 13.55 8.84 -5.68
N VAL A 60 14.25 7.98 -4.94
CA VAL A 60 13.64 6.78 -4.35
C VAL A 60 12.83 7.14 -3.12
N VAL A 61 11.70 6.48 -2.94
CA VAL A 61 10.79 6.64 -1.80
C VAL A 61 10.41 5.26 -1.28
N ILE A 62 10.47 5.08 0.04
CA ILE A 62 9.89 3.93 0.74
C ILE A 62 8.67 4.45 1.48
N THR A 63 7.49 3.90 1.20
CA THR A 63 6.27 4.24 1.93
C THR A 63 5.99 3.20 3.00
N GLY A 64 5.66 3.69 4.19
CA GLY A 64 5.22 2.86 5.28
C GLY A 64 3.72 2.62 5.29
N PRO A 65 3.24 1.70 6.15
CA PRO A 65 1.82 1.51 6.35
C PRO A 65 1.24 2.75 7.05
N ILE A 66 0.25 3.38 6.44
CA ILE A 66 -0.39 4.59 6.98
C ILE A 66 -1.79 4.27 7.54
N THR A 67 -2.26 5.09 8.47
CA THR A 67 -3.62 5.01 9.03
C THR A 67 -4.45 6.29 8.78
N ARG A 68 -3.87 7.24 8.04
CA ARG A 68 -4.46 8.51 7.62
C ARG A 68 -3.99 8.83 6.21
N PHE A 69 -4.82 9.52 5.45
CA PHE A 69 -4.41 10.01 4.14
C PHE A 69 -3.30 11.05 4.27
N TYR A 70 -2.55 11.20 3.20
CA TYR A 70 -1.72 12.36 2.95
C TYR A 70 -1.81 12.72 1.47
N ASP A 71 -1.52 13.98 1.17
CA ASP A 71 -1.54 14.48 -0.20
C ASP A 71 -0.10 14.60 -0.71
N VAL A 72 0.15 14.11 -1.91
CA VAL A 72 1.43 14.19 -2.63
C VAL A 72 1.29 15.27 -3.69
N ALA A 73 2.09 16.33 -3.60
CA ALA A 73 2.14 17.36 -4.63
C ALA A 73 2.67 16.78 -5.95
N ILE A 74 2.07 17.19 -7.06
CA ILE A 74 2.41 16.76 -8.41
C ILE A 74 2.50 17.94 -9.35
N GLU A 75 3.38 17.81 -10.34
CA GLU A 75 3.57 18.76 -11.43
C GLU A 75 3.48 18.02 -12.78
N PRO A 76 3.13 18.71 -13.88
CA PRO A 76 3.18 18.11 -15.21
C PRO A 76 4.57 17.52 -15.50
N GLY A 77 4.61 16.30 -16.04
CA GLY A 77 5.85 15.57 -16.31
C GLY A 77 6.38 14.77 -15.10
N MET A 78 5.85 14.97 -13.90
CA MET A 78 6.26 14.16 -12.74
C MET A 78 5.83 12.69 -12.93
N GLY A 79 6.81 11.82 -13.03
CA GLY A 79 6.67 10.38 -13.22
C GLY A 79 6.92 9.59 -11.95
N PHE A 80 6.25 8.45 -11.84
CA PHE A 80 6.39 7.49 -10.77
C PHE A 80 6.40 6.07 -11.35
N VAL A 81 7.35 5.27 -10.90
CA VAL A 81 7.34 3.80 -11.02
C VAL A 81 7.33 3.23 -9.62
N GLY A 82 6.42 2.32 -9.30
CA GLY A 82 6.34 1.74 -7.97
C GLY A 82 6.14 0.23 -7.96
N VAL A 83 6.62 -0.41 -6.89
CA VAL A 83 6.31 -1.80 -6.54
C VAL A 83 5.57 -1.78 -5.21
N ARG A 84 4.34 -2.29 -5.21
CA ARG A 84 3.51 -2.48 -4.03
C ARG A 84 3.78 -3.84 -3.42
N ILE A 85 4.27 -3.85 -2.19
CA ILE A 85 4.66 -5.05 -1.46
C ILE A 85 3.46 -5.56 -0.65
N ARG A 86 3.21 -6.87 -0.73
CA ARG A 86 2.17 -7.52 0.06
C ARG A 86 2.49 -7.45 1.55
N PRO A 87 1.47 -7.34 2.42
CA PRO A 87 1.69 -7.42 3.86
C PRO A 87 2.43 -8.70 4.26
N GLY A 88 3.41 -8.58 5.15
CA GLY A 88 4.31 -9.66 5.55
C GLY A 88 5.56 -9.83 4.69
N CYS A 89 5.70 -9.08 3.59
CA CYS A 89 6.86 -9.19 2.69
C CYS A 89 7.80 -7.98 2.74
N PHE A 90 7.47 -6.93 3.50
CA PHE A 90 8.28 -5.72 3.64
C PHE A 90 9.73 -6.01 4.06
N GLU A 91 9.92 -6.68 5.20
CA GLU A 91 11.24 -7.04 5.71
C GLU A 91 12.01 -7.95 4.74
N LYS A 92 11.29 -8.82 4.02
CA LYS A 92 11.88 -9.68 3.00
C LYS A 92 12.56 -8.88 1.89
N VAL A 93 11.92 -7.80 1.44
CA VAL A 93 12.39 -6.94 0.34
C VAL A 93 13.38 -5.89 0.84
N LEU A 94 13.07 -5.19 1.93
CA LEU A 94 13.82 -4.02 2.37
C LEU A 94 14.88 -4.31 3.45
N GLY A 95 14.71 -5.41 4.20
CA GLY A 95 15.69 -5.88 5.19
C GLY A 95 15.55 -5.27 6.58
N PHE A 96 14.46 -4.56 6.86
CA PHE A 96 14.13 -4.00 8.18
C PHE A 96 12.62 -4.10 8.46
N GLU A 97 12.20 -3.90 9.71
CA GLU A 97 10.82 -4.15 10.13
C GLU A 97 9.87 -3.03 9.67
N PRO A 98 8.65 -3.36 9.20
CA PRO A 98 7.66 -2.35 8.78
C PRO A 98 7.15 -1.48 9.92
N ALA A 99 7.28 -1.91 11.18
CA ALA A 99 6.84 -1.13 12.35
C ALA A 99 7.62 0.18 12.51
N GLU A 100 8.88 0.21 12.06
CA GLU A 100 9.72 1.42 12.03
C GLU A 100 9.16 2.48 11.06
N MET A 101 8.30 2.06 10.12
CA MET A 101 7.72 2.87 9.07
C MET A 101 6.26 3.27 9.31
N ALA A 102 5.68 2.92 10.47
CA ALA A 102 4.27 3.17 10.71
C ALA A 102 3.93 4.67 10.67
N ASN A 103 3.08 5.06 9.71
CA ASN A 103 2.70 6.45 9.41
C ASN A 103 3.89 7.36 9.02
N SER A 104 4.93 6.81 8.40
CA SER A 104 6.05 7.59 7.85
C SER A 104 6.40 7.17 6.43
N ASN A 105 7.16 8.03 5.74
CA ASN A 105 7.76 7.76 4.44
C ASN A 105 9.24 8.17 4.52
N LEU A 106 10.13 7.42 3.87
CA LEU A 106 11.53 7.79 3.70
C LEU A 106 11.75 8.22 2.26
N ILE A 107 12.44 9.34 2.05
CA ILE A 107 12.57 9.98 0.73
C ILE A 107 14.06 10.27 0.46
N GLY A 108 14.53 9.91 -0.72
CA GLY A 108 15.88 10.24 -1.19
C GLY A 108 16.95 9.74 -0.21
N PRO A 109 17.78 10.62 0.38
CA PRO A 109 18.85 10.23 1.30
C PRO A 109 18.40 9.31 2.44
N ASP A 110 17.22 9.55 3.03
CA ASP A 110 16.74 8.74 4.16
C ASP A 110 16.37 7.32 3.72
N ALA A 111 15.77 7.18 2.53
CA ALA A 111 15.48 5.87 1.95
C ALA A 111 16.76 5.11 1.61
N LEU A 112 17.78 5.82 1.09
CA LEU A 112 19.09 5.25 0.79
C LEU A 112 19.89 4.90 2.04
N ALA A 113 19.69 5.62 3.16
CA ALA A 113 20.29 5.29 4.44
C ALA A 113 19.68 4.02 5.03
N ALA A 114 18.35 3.90 4.99
CA ALA A 114 17.64 2.72 5.48
C ALA A 114 17.86 1.47 4.61
N CYS A 115 17.94 1.64 3.27
CA CYS A 115 18.21 0.55 2.34
C CYS A 115 19.23 0.96 1.27
N PRO A 116 20.55 0.86 1.56
CA PRO A 116 21.61 1.29 0.63
C PRO A 116 21.57 0.62 -0.75
N ALA A 117 20.98 -0.57 -0.86
CA ALA A 117 20.83 -1.27 -2.13
C ALA A 117 19.95 -0.51 -3.15
N LEU A 118 19.06 0.37 -2.69
CA LEU A 118 18.22 1.23 -3.54
C LEU A 118 19.03 2.20 -4.40
N LYS A 119 20.30 2.47 -4.08
CA LYS A 119 21.19 3.32 -4.89
C LYS A 119 21.28 2.85 -6.35
N SER A 120 21.17 1.54 -6.59
CA SER A 120 21.15 0.95 -7.94
C SER A 120 19.99 1.45 -8.81
N LEU A 121 18.88 1.88 -8.20
CA LEU A 121 17.71 2.40 -8.91
C LEU A 121 17.90 3.85 -9.39
N CYS A 122 18.89 4.57 -8.86
CA CYS A 122 19.14 5.99 -9.16
C CYS A 122 20.14 6.21 -10.32
N MET A 123 20.54 5.16 -11.05
CA MET A 123 21.40 5.29 -12.22
C MET A 123 20.63 5.91 -13.39
N PRO A 124 21.26 6.67 -14.31
CA PRO A 124 20.58 7.19 -15.49
C PRO A 124 19.82 6.11 -16.27
N ALA A 125 18.57 6.35 -16.65
CA ALA A 125 17.73 5.41 -17.40
C ALA A 125 17.28 6.04 -18.73
N GLN A 126 17.10 5.23 -19.77
CA GLN A 126 16.65 5.70 -21.08
C GLN A 126 15.20 6.20 -21.01
N ASP A 127 14.34 5.47 -20.29
CA ASP A 127 12.92 5.76 -20.17
C ASP A 127 12.28 5.10 -18.93
N GLN A 128 10.96 5.28 -18.81
CA GLN A 128 10.15 4.69 -17.75
C GLN A 128 10.10 3.15 -17.80
N ALA A 129 10.17 2.54 -18.98
CA ALA A 129 10.11 1.08 -19.11
C ALA A 129 11.38 0.44 -18.52
N GLU A 130 12.53 1.07 -18.70
CA GLU A 130 13.76 0.65 -18.05
C GLU A 130 13.68 0.78 -16.52
N LEU A 131 13.06 1.83 -15.99
CA LEU A 131 12.83 1.98 -14.55
C LEU A 131 11.93 0.88 -13.98
N VAL A 132 10.87 0.49 -14.71
CA VAL A 132 10.00 -0.65 -14.37
C VAL A 132 10.81 -1.94 -14.28
N ALA A 133 11.66 -2.22 -15.27
CA ALA A 133 12.52 -3.40 -15.26
C ALA A 133 13.46 -3.40 -14.05
N ARG A 134 14.14 -2.27 -13.80
CA ARG A 134 15.09 -2.13 -12.68
C ARG A 134 14.45 -2.33 -11.32
N VAL A 135 13.30 -1.71 -11.05
CA VAL A 135 12.63 -1.87 -9.74
C VAL A 135 12.15 -3.32 -9.55
N THR A 136 11.67 -3.96 -10.63
CA THR A 136 11.22 -5.35 -10.60
C THR A 136 12.39 -6.30 -10.31
N ASP A 137 13.51 -6.11 -11.01
CA ASP A 137 14.73 -6.90 -10.80
C ASP A 137 15.35 -6.67 -9.43
N PHE A 138 15.32 -5.44 -8.93
CA PHE A 138 15.72 -5.14 -7.55
C PHE A 138 14.91 -5.98 -6.56
N VAL A 139 13.57 -5.95 -6.64
CA VAL A 139 12.74 -6.74 -5.72
C VAL A 139 13.00 -8.24 -5.87
N ARG A 140 13.14 -8.74 -7.10
CA ARG A 140 13.49 -10.14 -7.37
C ARG A 140 14.79 -10.56 -6.70
N GLN A 141 15.85 -9.77 -6.86
CA GLN A 141 17.15 -10.04 -6.22
C GLN A 141 17.06 -9.99 -4.70
N ARG A 142 16.31 -9.03 -4.14
CA ARG A 142 16.09 -8.94 -2.69
C ARG A 142 15.36 -10.16 -2.16
N VAL A 143 14.27 -10.58 -2.82
CA VAL A 143 13.47 -11.76 -2.46
C VAL A 143 14.31 -13.03 -2.51
N ALA A 144 15.11 -13.23 -3.56
CA ALA A 144 15.97 -14.41 -3.74
C ALA A 144 17.06 -14.51 -2.67
N ASN A 145 17.65 -13.37 -2.27
CA ASN A 145 18.74 -13.32 -1.30
C ASN A 145 18.28 -13.16 0.16
N SER A 146 16.98 -13.04 0.40
CA SER A 146 16.45 -12.79 1.74
C SER A 146 16.47 -14.03 2.62
N ARG A 147 17.00 -13.88 3.83
CA ARG A 147 16.90 -14.87 4.91
C ARG A 147 15.54 -14.84 5.60
N PHE A 148 14.78 -13.76 5.45
CA PHE A 148 13.45 -13.63 6.05
C PHE A 148 12.46 -14.59 5.40
N LYS A 149 11.69 -15.29 6.23
CA LYS A 149 10.60 -16.16 5.81
C LYS A 149 9.33 -15.79 6.55
N LEU A 150 8.29 -15.40 5.81
CA LEU A 150 6.95 -15.30 6.34
C LEU A 150 6.47 -16.72 6.68
N THR A 151 6.11 -16.96 7.94
CA THR A 151 5.62 -18.28 8.35
C THR A 151 4.26 -18.58 7.72
N PRO A 152 3.93 -19.85 7.43
CA PRO A 152 2.60 -20.22 6.92
C PRO A 152 1.46 -19.71 7.82
N LEU A 153 1.66 -19.78 9.15
CA LEU A 153 0.74 -19.21 10.13
C LEU A 153 0.59 -17.69 9.98
N GLY A 154 1.69 -16.94 9.88
CA GLY A 154 1.66 -15.49 9.69
C GLY A 154 0.91 -15.10 8.41
N ARG A 155 1.17 -15.81 7.31
CA ARG A 155 0.44 -15.62 6.05
C ARG A 155 -1.06 -15.92 6.20
N SER A 156 -1.41 -17.01 6.87
CA SER A 156 -2.82 -17.41 7.06
C SER A 156 -3.58 -16.42 7.94
N VAL A 157 -2.96 -15.94 9.03
CA VAL A 157 -3.53 -14.88 9.89
C VAL A 157 -3.82 -13.62 9.08
N ILE A 158 -2.86 -13.12 8.29
CA ILE A 158 -3.05 -11.94 7.45
C ILE A 158 -4.15 -12.17 6.41
N SER A 159 -4.18 -13.35 5.79
CA SER A 159 -5.23 -13.73 4.85
C SER A 159 -6.63 -13.71 5.49
N ALA A 160 -6.78 -14.16 6.74
CA ALA A 160 -8.06 -14.10 7.45
C ALA A 160 -8.57 -12.65 7.67
N PHE A 161 -7.66 -11.71 8.00
CA PHE A 161 -8.02 -10.30 8.10
C PHE A 161 -8.46 -9.73 6.74
N HIS A 162 -7.73 -10.02 5.66
CA HIS A 162 -8.11 -9.58 4.30
C HIS A 162 -9.45 -10.17 3.85
N ALA A 163 -9.61 -11.50 3.95
CA ALA A 163 -10.81 -12.21 3.52
C ALA A 163 -12.08 -11.73 4.26
N SER A 164 -11.94 -11.39 5.54
CA SER A 164 -13.05 -10.84 6.32
C SER A 164 -13.32 -9.35 6.06
N GLY A 165 -12.43 -8.66 5.35
CA GLY A 165 -12.45 -7.20 5.23
C GLY A 165 -12.25 -6.49 6.56
N GLY A 166 -11.45 -7.08 7.46
CA GLY A 166 -11.20 -6.57 8.80
C GLY A 166 -12.36 -6.75 9.79
N ARG A 167 -13.36 -7.60 9.49
CA ARG A 167 -14.52 -7.81 10.37
C ARG A 167 -14.29 -8.82 11.50
N LEU A 168 -13.35 -9.74 11.33
CA LEU A 168 -13.06 -10.74 12.37
C LEU A 168 -12.43 -10.09 13.60
N ARG A 169 -12.82 -10.58 14.79
CA ARG A 169 -12.13 -10.21 16.03
C ARG A 169 -10.83 -10.99 16.14
N ILE A 170 -9.90 -10.46 16.93
CA ILE A 170 -8.62 -11.12 17.21
C ILE A 170 -8.87 -12.50 17.84
N SER A 171 -9.86 -12.62 18.72
CA SER A 171 -10.29 -13.88 19.35
C SER A 171 -10.74 -14.92 18.32
N ASP A 172 -11.43 -14.50 17.27
CA ASP A 172 -11.96 -15.41 16.24
C ASP A 172 -10.79 -15.96 15.40
N VAL A 173 -9.89 -15.07 14.97
CA VAL A 173 -8.68 -15.46 14.24
C VAL A 173 -7.78 -16.35 15.09
N ALA A 174 -7.67 -16.06 16.39
CA ALA A 174 -6.92 -16.88 17.34
C ALA A 174 -7.50 -18.31 17.43
N GLY A 175 -8.83 -18.43 17.57
CA GLY A 175 -9.54 -19.72 17.59
C GLY A 175 -9.43 -20.50 16.28
N MET A 176 -9.50 -19.83 15.13
CA MET A 176 -9.33 -20.46 13.80
C MET A 176 -7.96 -21.12 13.60
N HIS A 177 -6.93 -20.66 14.32
CA HIS A 177 -5.56 -21.12 14.16
C HIS A 177 -5.00 -21.84 15.39
N ASP A 178 -5.82 -22.08 16.41
CA ASP A 178 -5.42 -22.69 17.68
C ASP A 178 -4.19 -22.01 18.32
N VAL A 179 -4.23 -20.67 18.40
CA VAL A 179 -3.17 -19.86 19.01
C VAL A 179 -3.76 -18.82 19.95
N SER A 180 -2.93 -18.25 20.83
CA SER A 180 -3.35 -17.13 21.66
C SER A 180 -3.59 -15.84 20.85
N GLU A 181 -4.46 -14.96 21.36
CA GLU A 181 -4.63 -13.61 20.80
C GLU A 181 -3.31 -12.81 20.76
N ARG A 182 -2.45 -13.01 21.76
CA ARG A 182 -1.10 -12.39 21.79
C ARG A 182 -0.24 -12.83 20.61
N THR A 183 -0.35 -14.08 20.18
CA THR A 183 0.33 -14.59 18.99
C THR A 183 -0.18 -13.89 17.73
N VAL A 184 -1.50 -13.79 17.57
CA VAL A 184 -2.13 -13.07 16.45
C VAL A 184 -1.67 -11.61 16.40
N GLN A 185 -1.72 -10.91 17.54
CA GLN A 185 -1.29 -9.51 17.65
C GLN A 185 0.15 -9.33 17.16
N ARG A 186 1.08 -10.17 17.65
CA ARG A 186 2.48 -10.12 17.24
C ARG A 186 2.68 -10.38 15.75
N LEU A 187 1.97 -11.37 15.19
CA LEU A 187 2.06 -11.72 13.77
C LEU A 187 1.56 -10.58 12.87
N VAL A 188 0.45 -9.94 13.25
CA VAL A 188 -0.10 -8.81 12.48
C VAL A 188 0.83 -7.59 12.53
N VAL A 189 1.35 -7.23 13.71
CA VAL A 189 2.31 -6.13 13.84
C VAL A 189 3.56 -6.41 13.02
N LYS A 190 4.12 -7.61 13.13
CA LYS A 190 5.31 -8.01 12.38
C LYS A 190 5.09 -7.94 10.86
N ALA A 191 3.92 -8.34 10.38
CA ALA A 191 3.64 -8.38 8.95
C ALA A 191 3.26 -7.01 8.37
N THR A 192 2.57 -6.17 9.14
CA THR A 192 1.92 -4.95 8.63
C THR A 192 2.48 -3.65 9.18
N GLY A 193 3.31 -3.70 10.23
CA GLY A 193 3.72 -2.53 11.00
C GLY A 193 2.61 -1.88 11.83
N LEU A 194 1.37 -2.38 11.75
CA LEU A 194 0.20 -1.80 12.40
C LEU A 194 -0.32 -2.69 13.53
N ALA A 195 -0.87 -2.07 14.57
CA ALA A 195 -1.68 -2.79 15.56
C ALA A 195 -2.89 -3.45 14.88
N PRO A 196 -3.35 -4.64 15.32
CA PRO A 196 -4.42 -5.37 14.63
C PRO A 196 -5.71 -4.59 14.47
N LYS A 197 -6.08 -3.79 15.48
CA LYS A 197 -7.25 -2.91 15.42
C LYS A 197 -7.11 -1.83 14.35
N ALA A 198 -5.91 -1.27 14.17
CA ALA A 198 -5.65 -0.28 13.15
C ALA A 198 -5.68 -0.91 11.75
N PHE A 199 -5.05 -2.07 11.59
CA PHE A 199 -5.07 -2.82 10.33
C PHE A 199 -6.50 -3.24 9.93
N ALA A 200 -7.28 -3.81 10.86
CA ALA A 200 -8.68 -4.13 10.65
C ALA A 200 -9.49 -2.90 10.22
N ALA A 201 -9.30 -1.75 10.88
CA ALA A 201 -10.00 -0.52 10.53
C ALA A 201 -9.64 -0.01 9.11
N VAL A 202 -8.40 -0.20 8.65
CA VAL A 202 -7.99 0.11 7.27
C VAL A 202 -8.72 -0.79 6.27
N LEU A 203 -8.81 -2.09 6.55
CA LEU A 203 -9.52 -3.04 5.69
C LEU A 203 -11.04 -2.76 5.66
N GLN A 204 -11.64 -2.44 6.80
CA GLN A 204 -13.05 -2.03 6.90
C GLN A 204 -13.32 -0.74 6.12
N PHE A 205 -12.43 0.24 6.20
CA PHE A 205 -12.51 1.48 5.42
C PHE A 205 -12.52 1.20 3.92
N HIS A 206 -11.62 0.35 3.42
CA HIS A 206 -11.61 -0.06 2.01
C HIS A 206 -12.84 -0.85 1.59
N ARG A 207 -13.31 -1.76 2.45
CA ARG A 207 -14.54 -2.50 2.21
C ARG A 207 -15.73 -1.55 2.05
N ALA A 208 -15.91 -0.61 2.98
CA ALA A 208 -16.96 0.41 2.89
C ALA A 208 -16.81 1.28 1.64
N LEU A 209 -15.58 1.69 1.29
CA LEU A 209 -15.34 2.51 0.10
C LEU A 209 -15.80 1.78 -1.18
N ARG A 210 -15.51 0.49 -1.30
CA ARG A 210 -15.98 -0.35 -2.43
C ARG A 210 -17.49 -0.55 -2.43
N LEU A 211 -18.08 -0.82 -1.27
CA LEU A 211 -19.54 -0.97 -1.14
C LEU A 211 -20.29 0.29 -1.58
N LEU A 212 -19.78 1.47 -1.25
CA LEU A 212 -20.36 2.74 -1.66
C LEU A 212 -20.13 3.04 -3.15
N ARG A 213 -18.91 2.81 -3.65
CA ARG A 213 -18.53 3.24 -5.01
C ARG A 213 -18.98 2.26 -6.09
N ASP A 214 -18.71 0.97 -5.87
CA ASP A 214 -18.82 -0.06 -6.90
C ASP A 214 -20.17 -0.79 -6.82
N HIS A 215 -20.66 -1.00 -5.59
CA HIS A 215 -21.95 -1.66 -5.35
C HIS A 215 -23.10 -0.68 -5.09
N ARG A 216 -22.81 0.63 -4.96
CA ARG A 216 -23.78 1.71 -4.77
C ARG A 216 -24.74 1.49 -3.58
N LEU A 217 -24.27 0.86 -2.50
CA LEU A 217 -25.06 0.71 -1.28
C LEU A 217 -25.36 2.08 -0.64
N SER A 218 -26.42 2.13 0.17
CA SER A 218 -26.64 3.26 1.07
C SER A 218 -25.51 3.36 2.09
N ALA A 219 -25.28 4.56 2.63
CA ALA A 219 -24.25 4.75 3.65
C ALA A 219 -24.54 4.00 4.96
N ALA A 220 -25.81 3.71 5.26
CA ALA A 220 -26.19 2.90 6.41
C ALA A 220 -25.85 1.42 6.18
N ASP A 221 -26.23 0.87 5.03
CA ASP A 221 -25.98 -0.54 4.71
C ASP A 221 -24.48 -0.80 4.53
N ALA A 222 -23.77 0.09 3.84
CA ALA A 222 -22.32 -0.01 3.69
C ALA A 222 -21.58 0.01 5.04
N ALA A 223 -22.09 0.76 6.02
CA ALA A 223 -21.51 0.78 7.37
C ALA A 223 -21.64 -0.59 8.04
N LEU A 224 -22.84 -1.18 8.04
CA LEU A 224 -23.09 -2.48 8.65
C LEU A 224 -22.32 -3.60 7.93
N GLU A 225 -22.37 -3.62 6.60
CA GLU A 225 -21.69 -4.62 5.77
C GLU A 225 -20.16 -4.56 5.86
N ALA A 226 -19.61 -3.37 6.12
CA ALA A 226 -18.18 -3.19 6.37
C ALA A 226 -17.77 -3.45 7.83
N GLY A 227 -18.72 -3.69 8.74
CA GLY A 227 -18.43 -4.01 10.15
C GLY A 227 -18.31 -2.80 11.07
N PHE A 228 -18.84 -1.63 10.67
CA PHE A 228 -19.00 -0.49 11.58
C PHE A 228 -20.25 -0.67 12.45
N SER A 229 -20.25 -0.06 13.63
CA SER A 229 -21.40 -0.04 14.53
C SER A 229 -22.60 0.68 13.93
N ASP A 230 -22.34 1.74 13.17
CA ASP A 230 -23.32 2.64 12.59
C ASP A 230 -22.66 3.56 11.54
N GLN A 231 -23.49 4.27 10.78
CA GLN A 231 -23.04 5.22 9.77
C GLN A 231 -22.21 6.39 10.34
N ALA A 232 -22.47 6.84 11.56
CA ALA A 232 -21.75 7.96 12.17
C ALA A 232 -20.31 7.57 12.54
N HIS A 233 -20.11 6.34 13.00
CA HIS A 233 -18.80 5.74 13.20
C HIS A 233 -18.05 5.62 11.86
N MET A 234 -18.67 5.04 10.83
CA MET A 234 -18.07 4.96 9.49
C MET A 234 -17.68 6.35 8.98
N SER A 235 -18.55 7.34 9.13
CA SER A 235 -18.30 8.72 8.68
C SER A 235 -17.11 9.38 9.41
N ARG A 236 -16.92 9.10 10.70
CA ARG A 236 -15.72 9.55 11.44
C ARG A 236 -14.45 8.89 10.91
N VAL A 237 -14.51 7.60 10.57
CA VAL A 237 -13.38 6.87 10.00
C VAL A 237 -13.04 7.39 8.60
N PHE A 238 -14.02 7.66 7.74
CA PHE A 238 -13.81 8.24 6.41
C PHE A 238 -13.13 9.62 6.47
N ARG A 239 -13.57 10.49 7.38
CA ARG A 239 -12.91 11.79 7.57
C ARG A 239 -11.48 11.62 8.07
N ARG A 240 -11.25 10.71 9.01
CA ARG A 240 -9.92 10.45 9.58
C ARG A 240 -8.95 9.83 8.58
N MET A 241 -9.39 8.81 7.85
CA MET A 241 -8.55 7.98 7.00
C MET A 241 -8.47 8.51 5.57
N GLY A 242 -9.55 9.09 5.02
CA GLY A 242 -9.59 9.58 3.64
C GLY A 242 -9.78 11.09 3.49
N GLY A 243 -10.11 11.82 4.55
CA GLY A 243 -10.32 13.27 4.47
C GLY A 243 -11.57 13.67 3.69
N PHE A 244 -12.53 12.76 3.55
CA PHE A 244 -13.81 12.99 2.88
C PHE A 244 -14.96 12.32 3.63
N SER A 245 -16.18 12.58 3.19
CA SER A 245 -17.41 11.99 3.74
C SER A 245 -17.85 10.81 2.86
N PRO A 246 -18.48 9.76 3.42
CA PRO A 246 -19.13 8.70 2.64
C PRO A 246 -20.11 9.24 1.59
N ALA A 247 -20.76 10.38 1.85
CA ALA A 247 -21.71 11.03 0.95
C ALA A 247 -21.06 11.82 -0.21
N ARG A 248 -19.74 12.07 -0.14
CA ARG A 248 -18.97 12.77 -1.18
C ARG A 248 -17.63 12.08 -1.35
N LEU A 249 -17.66 10.98 -2.09
CA LEU A 249 -16.45 10.28 -2.47
C LEU A 249 -15.70 11.09 -3.54
N PRO A 250 -14.37 11.20 -3.45
CA PRO A 250 -13.55 11.81 -4.50
C PRO A 250 -13.62 10.97 -5.79
N ALA A 251 -13.50 11.65 -6.93
CA ALA A 251 -13.53 11.00 -8.25
C ALA A 251 -12.29 10.14 -8.52
N VAL A 252 -11.14 10.50 -7.92
CA VAL A 252 -9.87 9.78 -8.06
C VAL A 252 -9.17 9.76 -6.71
N THR A 253 -8.81 8.56 -6.27
CA THR A 253 -7.90 8.30 -5.15
C THR A 253 -6.88 7.27 -5.63
N LEU A 254 -5.59 7.47 -5.34
CA LEU A 254 -4.60 6.45 -5.59
C LEU A 254 -4.83 5.32 -4.58
N VAL A 255 -5.51 4.27 -5.04
CA VAL A 255 -5.86 3.10 -4.25
C VAL A 255 -5.77 1.90 -5.16
N SER A 256 -5.05 0.85 -4.73
CA SER A 256 -5.30 -0.48 -5.29
C SER A 256 -6.60 -1.00 -4.69
N LEU A 257 -7.67 -1.00 -5.48
CA LEU A 257 -8.94 -1.61 -5.08
C LEU A 257 -9.07 -2.99 -5.71
N ARG A 258 -8.01 -3.79 -5.62
CA ARG A 258 -8.05 -5.21 -5.96
C ARG A 258 -8.02 -6.03 -4.67
N ASP A 259 -8.80 -7.12 -4.70
CA ASP A 259 -9.07 -8.04 -3.58
C ASP A 259 -7.80 -8.67 -2.99
#